data_AF-A0AAW5WR23-F1
#
_entry.id   AF-A0AAW5WR23-F1
#
_cell.length_a   1.000
_cell.length_b   1.000
_cell.length_c   1.000
_cell.angle_alpha   90.00
_cell.angle_beta   90.00
_cell.angle_gamma   90.00
#
_symmetry.space_group_name_H-M   'P 1'
#
loop_
_entity.id
_entity.type
_entity.pdbx_description
1 polymer ?
#
loop_
_entity_poly.entity_id
_entity_poly.type
_entity_poly.pdbx_seq_one_letter_code
_entity_poly.pdbx_strand_id
1 'polypeptide(L)'
;MYPELHRELYKLSHRKLTWWMPVIMIGLMIIMGLATGRDYSNLLVMTCYNSSDIIMLILVILGSTIFSTEFQNNTILALIYHSSSKLATFMAKYIALFIYNVALHLLAIIFTVLLNIIPLLNAPVSWTSIYKYHQPLVVNMLATTGIDIITSTLIISLLCLFSCLINSDAIVIAINAIIIFMGRGFSASLLNANLGIDQILKWNPLNMTNLTTQYYNYASYHPTSMLSNS
;
A
#
# COMPACT_ATOMS: atom_id res chain seq x y z
N MET A 1 -11.66 6.92 -22.81
CA MET A 1 -10.84 6.70 -21.59
C MET A 1 -10.64 7.99 -20.78
N TYR A 2 -10.12 9.08 -21.39
CA TYR A 2 -9.96 10.38 -20.70
C TYR A 2 -11.21 10.92 -19.95
N PRO A 3 -12.43 10.96 -20.54
CA PRO A 3 -13.59 11.50 -19.83
C PRO A 3 -14.00 10.65 -18.61
N GLU A 4 -13.87 9.32 -18.71
CA GLU A 4 -14.14 8.40 -17.61
C GLU A 4 -13.15 8.60 -16.46
N LEU A 5 -11.85 8.75 -16.78
CA LEU A 5 -10.81 9.01 -15.77
C LEU A 5 -11.03 10.36 -15.08
N HIS A 6 -11.32 11.42 -15.84
CA HIS A 6 -11.61 12.73 -15.27
C HIS A 6 -12.82 12.67 -14.33
N ARG A 7 -13.89 11.96 -14.72
CA ARG A 7 -15.07 11.76 -13.88
C ARG A 7 -14.74 11.01 -12.59
N GLU A 8 -13.97 9.93 -12.66
CA GLU A 8 -13.60 9.17 -11.46
C GLU A 8 -12.69 9.97 -10.52
N LEU A 9 -11.71 10.72 -11.04
CA LEU A 9 -10.88 11.63 -10.24
C LEU A 9 -11.70 12.75 -9.59
N TYR A 10 -12.65 13.32 -10.34
CA TYR A 10 -13.56 14.34 -9.80
C TYR A 10 -14.40 13.76 -8.65
N LYS A 11 -15.02 12.59 -8.84
CA LYS A 11 -15.76 11.89 -7.78
C LYS A 11 -14.88 11.61 -6.56
N LEU A 12 -13.65 11.14 -6.79
CA LEU A 12 -12.70 10.81 -5.72
C LEU A 12 -12.35 12.05 -4.89
N SER A 13 -12.03 13.16 -5.55
CA SER A 13 -11.67 14.42 -4.90
C SER A 13 -12.82 15.04 -4.10
N HIS A 14 -14.09 14.82 -4.49
CA HIS A 14 -15.23 15.40 -3.76
C HIS A 14 -15.75 14.51 -2.63
N ARG A 15 -15.26 13.27 -2.49
CA ARG A 15 -15.62 12.40 -1.37
C ARG A 15 -14.87 12.84 -0.11
N LYS A 16 -15.62 13.14 0.96
CA LYS A 16 -15.06 13.51 2.27
C LYS A 16 -14.05 12.47 2.77
N LEU A 17 -14.33 11.18 2.56
CA LEU A 17 -13.47 10.08 3.00
C LEU A 17 -12.04 10.17 2.43
N THR A 18 -11.91 10.61 1.17
CA THR A 18 -10.63 10.79 0.48
C THR A 18 -9.70 11.77 1.19
N TRP A 19 -10.26 12.76 1.89
CA TRP A 19 -9.48 13.76 2.62
C TRP A 19 -9.27 13.42 4.10
N TRP A 20 -10.21 12.71 4.71
CA TRP A 20 -10.06 12.27 6.11
C TRP A 20 -9.05 11.14 6.28
N MET A 21 -8.94 10.23 5.30
CA MET A 21 -8.02 9.08 5.38
C MET A 21 -6.53 9.49 5.47
N PRO A 22 -6.03 10.44 4.64
CA PRO A 22 -4.67 10.97 4.80
C PRO A 22 -4.41 11.62 6.16
N VAL A 23 -5.40 12.26 6.77
CA VAL A 23 -5.27 12.87 8.11
C VAL A 23 -5.08 11.77 9.17
N ILE A 24 -5.82 10.68 9.08
CA ILE A 24 -5.65 9.51 9.96
C ILE A 24 -4.25 8.90 9.77
N MET A 25 -3.80 8.76 8.51
CA MET A 25 -2.44 8.29 8.20
C MET A 25 -1.37 9.14 8.88
N ILE A 26 -1.46 10.46 8.74
CA ILE A 26 -0.54 11.41 9.38
C ILE A 26 -0.55 11.25 10.90
N GLY A 27 -1.73 11.13 11.52
CA GLY A 27 -1.85 10.89 12.96
C GLY A 27 -1.15 9.62 13.41
N LEU A 28 -1.31 8.52 12.66
CA LEU A 28 -0.65 7.26 12.95
C LEU A 28 0.87 7.29 12.73
N MET A 29 1.36 8.04 11.74
CA MET A 29 2.81 8.27 11.56
C MET A 29 3.43 8.97 12.78
N ILE A 30 2.74 9.96 13.35
CA ILE A 30 3.17 10.65 14.58
C ILE A 30 3.21 9.66 15.75
N ILE A 31 2.15 8.87 15.92
CA ILE A 31 2.07 7.84 16.97
C ILE A 31 3.23 6.84 16.82
N MET A 32 3.54 6.41 15.59
CA MET A 32 4.64 5.48 15.33
C MET A 32 6.01 6.07 15.71
N GLY A 33 6.24 7.35 15.40
CA GLY A 33 7.44 8.06 15.83
C GLY A 33 7.58 8.12 17.36
N LEU A 34 6.49 8.45 18.06
CA LEU A 34 6.46 8.50 19.52
C LEU A 34 6.65 7.13 20.18
N ALA A 35 6.06 6.07 19.60
CA ALA A 35 6.05 4.73 20.17
C ALA A 35 7.39 3.99 20.00
N THR A 36 8.08 4.19 18.87
CA THR A 36 9.29 3.43 18.53
C THR A 36 10.55 3.99 19.22
N GLY A 37 10.53 5.26 19.64
CA GLY A 37 11.64 5.90 20.34
C GLY A 37 12.80 6.32 19.42
N ARG A 38 13.71 7.13 19.96
CA ARG A 38 14.73 7.87 19.17
C ARG A 38 15.84 6.99 18.59
N ASP A 39 16.11 5.83 19.17
CA ASP A 39 17.23 4.95 18.75
C ASP A 39 17.01 4.33 17.36
N TYR A 40 15.77 4.30 16.89
CA TYR A 40 15.37 3.73 15.59
C TYR A 40 15.06 4.81 14.54
N SER A 41 15.54 6.04 14.71
CA SER A 41 15.25 7.18 13.81
C SER A 41 15.59 6.88 12.34
N ASN A 42 16.71 6.19 12.05
CA ASN A 42 17.08 5.81 10.67
C ASN A 42 16.05 4.86 10.04
N LEU A 43 15.56 3.88 10.82
CA LEU A 43 14.56 2.92 10.36
C LEU A 43 13.20 3.60 10.14
N LEU A 44 12.82 4.51 11.03
CA LEU A 44 11.59 5.30 10.90
C LEU A 44 11.62 6.17 9.64
N VAL A 45 12.72 6.87 9.37
CA VAL A 45 12.85 7.67 8.14
C VAL A 45 12.86 6.77 6.90
N MET A 46 13.59 5.64 6.92
CA MET A 46 13.63 4.69 5.80
C MET A 46 12.24 4.12 5.45
N THR A 47 11.41 3.84 6.45
CA THR A 47 10.09 3.21 6.29
C THR A 47 8.94 4.23 6.24
N CYS A 48 9.25 5.52 6.13
CA CYS A 48 8.26 6.61 6.19
C CYS A 48 7.32 6.47 7.41
N TYR A 49 7.89 6.21 8.59
CA TYR A 49 7.17 6.00 9.85
C TYR A 49 6.11 4.88 9.78
N ASN A 50 6.45 3.79 9.10
CA ASN A 50 5.58 2.64 8.89
C ASN A 50 4.24 2.98 8.19
N SER A 51 4.24 3.96 7.28
CA SER A 51 3.03 4.38 6.56
C SER A 51 2.48 3.30 5.62
N SER A 52 3.30 2.35 5.18
CA SER A 52 2.96 1.34 4.18
C SER A 52 1.68 0.55 4.49
N ASP A 53 1.60 -0.06 5.67
CA ASP A 53 0.44 -0.87 6.07
C ASP A 53 -0.85 -0.02 6.16
N ILE A 54 -0.72 1.24 6.58
CA ILE A 54 -1.83 2.18 6.69
C ILE A 54 -2.31 2.61 5.30
N ILE A 55 -1.39 2.89 4.37
CA ILE A 55 -1.71 3.21 2.98
C ILE A 55 -2.45 2.04 2.34
N MET A 56 -1.99 0.79 2.53
CA MET A 56 -2.67 -0.39 2.02
C MET A 56 -4.12 -0.49 2.55
N LEU A 57 -4.32 -0.25 3.85
CA LEU A 57 -5.66 -0.27 4.45
C LEU A 57 -6.56 0.83 3.87
N ILE A 58 -6.05 2.05 3.71
CA ILE A 58 -6.78 3.18 3.10
C ILE A 58 -7.20 2.83 1.67
N LEU A 59 -6.30 2.25 0.87
CA LEU A 59 -6.60 1.83 -0.50
C LEU A 59 -7.69 0.77 -0.55
N VAL A 60 -7.69 -0.17 0.41
CA VAL A 60 -8.73 -1.20 0.49
C VAL A 60 -10.09 -0.61 0.81
N ILE A 61 -10.17 0.25 1.82
CA ILE A 61 -11.42 0.89 2.25
C ILE A 61 -11.97 1.79 1.12
N LEU A 62 -11.13 2.66 0.57
CA LEU A 62 -11.53 3.61 -0.46
C LEU A 62 -11.87 2.90 -1.77
N GLY A 63 -11.03 1.94 -2.18
CA GLY A 63 -11.23 1.15 -3.38
C GLY A 63 -12.51 0.35 -3.34
N SER A 64 -12.77 -0.38 -2.24
CA SER A 64 -14.00 -1.16 -2.10
C SER A 64 -15.24 -0.27 -2.18
N THR A 65 -15.19 0.92 -1.57
CA THR A 65 -16.28 1.90 -1.66
C THR A 65 -16.49 2.39 -3.10
N ILE A 66 -15.43 2.65 -3.87
CA ILE A 66 -15.52 3.10 -5.27
C ILE A 66 -16.17 2.05 -6.17
N PHE A 67 -15.88 0.77 -5.93
CA PHE A 67 -16.48 -0.32 -6.69
C PHE A 67 -17.91 -0.64 -6.22
N SER A 68 -18.13 -0.75 -4.91
CA SER A 68 -19.41 -1.19 -4.36
C SER A 68 -20.53 -0.17 -4.47
N THR A 69 -20.23 1.13 -4.36
CA THR A 69 -21.27 2.18 -4.45
C THR A 69 -22.00 2.17 -5.80
N GLU A 70 -21.41 1.63 -6.86
CA GLU A 70 -22.10 1.50 -8.14
C GLU A 70 -23.03 0.28 -8.19
N PHE A 71 -22.66 -0.82 -7.53
CA PHE A 71 -23.50 -2.02 -7.38
C PHE A 71 -24.70 -1.75 -6.47
N GLN A 72 -24.47 -1.11 -5.31
CA GLN A 72 -25.51 -0.82 -4.32
C GLN A 72 -26.56 0.18 -4.85
N ASN A 73 -26.14 1.17 -5.64
CA ASN A 73 -27.05 2.18 -6.17
C ASN A 73 -27.79 1.74 -7.45
N ASN A 74 -27.62 0.48 -7.90
CA ASN A 74 -28.13 -0.03 -9.19
C ASN A 74 -27.71 0.81 -10.41
N THR A 75 -26.72 1.69 -10.24
CA THR A 75 -26.28 2.61 -11.29
C THR A 75 -25.35 1.96 -12.30
N ILE A 76 -24.89 0.72 -12.06
CA ILE A 76 -24.01 0.00 -12.99
C ILE A 76 -24.63 -0.13 -14.38
N LEU A 77 -25.93 -0.43 -14.48
CA LEU A 77 -26.60 -0.56 -15.77
C LEU A 77 -26.65 0.78 -16.51
N ALA A 78 -27.00 1.86 -15.83
CA ALA A 78 -27.00 3.21 -16.40
C ALA A 78 -25.60 3.69 -16.80
N LEU A 79 -24.60 3.35 -15.99
CA LEU A 79 -23.20 3.72 -16.23
C LEU A 79 -22.61 2.93 -17.40
N ILE A 80 -22.89 1.64 -17.50
CA ILE A 80 -22.52 0.81 -18.66
C ILE A 80 -23.20 1.31 -19.93
N TYR A 81 -24.47 1.71 -19.85
CA TYR A 81 -25.26 2.18 -21.00
C TYR A 81 -24.76 3.52 -21.56
N HIS A 82 -24.25 4.40 -20.69
CA HIS A 82 -23.72 5.71 -21.09
C HIS A 82 -22.19 5.73 -21.29
N SER A 83 -21.47 4.73 -20.77
CA SER A 83 -20.03 4.63 -20.94
C SER A 83 -19.66 4.15 -22.34
N SER A 84 -18.55 4.67 -22.86
CA SER A 84 -17.99 4.22 -24.14
C SER A 84 -17.59 2.73 -24.12
N SER A 85 -17.23 2.17 -22.96
CA SER A 85 -16.88 0.74 -22.79
C SER A 85 -16.81 0.34 -21.31
N LYS A 86 -17.22 -0.90 -20.99
CA LYS A 86 -17.09 -1.51 -19.66
C LYS A 86 -15.62 -1.54 -19.19
N LEU A 87 -14.71 -1.89 -20.10
CA LEU A 87 -13.27 -1.93 -19.81
C LEU A 87 -12.71 -0.54 -19.53
N ALA A 88 -13.17 0.48 -20.27
CA ALA A 88 -12.72 1.85 -20.07
C ALA A 88 -13.13 2.40 -18.69
N THR A 89 -14.35 2.08 -18.23
CA THR A 89 -14.82 2.42 -16.89
C THR A 89 -14.00 1.71 -15.80
N PHE A 90 -13.75 0.41 -15.96
CA PHE A 90 -12.95 -0.36 -15.02
C PHE A 90 -11.51 0.19 -14.92
N MET A 91 -10.86 0.42 -16.07
CA MET A 91 -9.49 0.96 -16.11
C MET A 91 -9.43 2.38 -15.55
N ALA A 92 -10.45 3.20 -15.74
CA ALA A 92 -10.51 4.53 -15.12
C ALA A 92 -10.49 4.47 -13.59
N LYS A 93 -11.23 3.54 -12.98
CA LYS A 93 -11.23 3.33 -11.51
C LYS A 93 -9.88 2.82 -11.01
N TYR A 94 -9.31 1.85 -11.71
CA TYR A 94 -7.99 1.32 -11.39
C TYR A 94 -6.91 2.41 -11.44
N ILE A 95 -6.88 3.20 -12.53
CA ILE A 95 -5.92 4.30 -12.69
C ILE A 95 -6.16 5.39 -11.64
N ALA A 96 -7.40 5.73 -11.32
CA ALA A 96 -7.72 6.71 -10.28
C ALA A 96 -7.20 6.26 -8.90
N LEU A 97 -7.38 4.98 -8.55
CA LEU A 97 -6.83 4.39 -7.33
C LEU A 97 -5.30 4.37 -7.34
N PHE A 98 -4.68 4.06 -8.47
CA PHE A 98 -3.23 4.08 -8.63
C PHE A 98 -2.65 5.50 -8.46
N ILE A 99 -3.28 6.51 -9.04
CA ILE A 99 -2.89 7.93 -8.85
C ILE A 99 -2.99 8.31 -7.37
N TYR A 100 -4.07 7.91 -6.71
CA TYR A 100 -4.27 8.16 -5.29
C TYR A 100 -3.23 7.43 -4.41
N ASN A 101 -2.86 6.20 -4.77
CA ASN A 101 -1.78 5.45 -4.14
C ASN A 101 -0.45 6.21 -4.21
N VAL A 102 -0.07 6.70 -5.39
CA VAL A 102 1.14 7.52 -5.57
C VAL A 102 1.06 8.80 -4.75
N ALA A 103 -0.09 9.48 -4.73
CA ALA A 103 -0.29 10.69 -3.95
C ALA A 103 -0.13 10.47 -2.43
N LEU A 104 -0.65 9.35 -1.89
CA LEU A 104 -0.47 8.98 -0.48
C LEU A 104 1.00 8.74 -0.13
N HIS A 105 1.74 8.03 -0.99
CA HIS A 105 3.18 7.80 -0.77
C HIS A 105 3.99 9.10 -0.86
N LEU A 106 3.68 9.99 -1.82
CA LEU A 106 4.30 11.31 -1.89
C LEU A 106 4.02 12.13 -0.63
N LEU A 107 2.78 12.10 -0.13
CA LEU A 107 2.41 12.75 1.12
C LEU A 107 3.19 12.17 2.31
N ALA A 108 3.34 10.84 2.38
CA ALA A 108 4.11 10.18 3.42
C ALA A 108 5.60 10.59 3.37
N ILE A 109 6.20 10.71 2.19
CA ILE A 109 7.57 11.22 2.03
C ILE A 109 7.66 12.68 2.53
N ILE A 110 6.78 13.57 2.05
CA ILE A 110 6.78 14.98 2.46
C ILE A 110 6.65 15.09 3.97
N PHE A 111 5.74 14.33 4.56
CA PHE A 111 5.53 14.34 6.01
C PHE A 111 6.72 13.74 6.76
N THR A 112 7.36 12.70 6.25
CA THR A 112 8.60 12.13 6.81
C THR A 112 9.73 13.17 6.85
N VAL A 113 9.86 13.98 5.79
CA VAL A 113 10.82 15.11 5.77
C VAL A 113 10.49 16.12 6.85
N LEU A 114 9.22 16.51 7.01
CA LEU A 114 8.78 17.43 8.06
C LEU A 114 9.06 16.87 9.47
N LEU A 115 8.75 15.59 9.69
CA LEU A 115 8.98 14.92 10.97
C LEU A 115 10.47 14.81 11.31
N ASN A 116 11.36 14.60 10.33
CA ASN A 116 12.80 14.57 10.56
C ASN A 116 13.38 15.94 10.97
N ILE A 117 12.72 17.04 10.58
CA ILE A 117 13.12 18.41 10.97
C ILE A 117 12.70 18.72 12.41
N ILE A 118 11.60 18.13 12.89
CA ILE A 118 11.03 18.41 14.22
C ILE A 118 11.69 17.48 15.26
N PRO A 119 12.61 17.98 16.12
CA PRO A 119 13.38 17.14 17.06
C PRO A 119 12.55 16.59 18.23
N LEU A 120 11.26 16.93 18.29
CA LEU A 120 10.34 16.44 19.30
C LEU A 120 10.05 14.94 19.10
N LEU A 121 9.95 14.51 17.84
CA LEU A 121 9.46 13.18 17.47
C LEU A 121 10.58 12.19 17.16
N ASN A 122 11.73 12.65 16.66
CA ASN A 122 12.89 11.81 16.38
C ASN A 122 14.22 12.56 16.58
N ALA A 123 15.32 11.80 16.70
CA ALA A 123 16.65 12.38 16.59
C ALA A 123 16.89 12.75 15.12
N PRO A 124 17.24 14.01 14.77
CA PRO A 124 17.45 14.41 13.39
C PRO A 124 18.49 13.53 12.71
N VAL A 125 18.11 12.93 11.58
CA VAL A 125 18.98 12.03 10.82
C VAL A 125 19.52 12.74 9.58
N SER A 126 20.80 12.52 9.28
CA SER A 126 21.39 12.98 8.03
C SER A 126 20.93 12.14 6.84
N TRP A 127 20.40 12.77 5.81
CA TRP A 127 19.94 12.10 4.58
C TRP A 127 21.05 11.38 3.81
N THR A 128 22.30 11.83 3.97
CA THR A 128 23.48 11.26 3.31
C THR A 128 24.19 10.21 4.17
N SER A 129 23.72 9.94 5.39
CA SER A 129 24.31 8.89 6.23
C SER A 129 24.12 7.53 5.56
N ILE A 130 25.20 6.75 5.52
CA ILE A 130 25.17 5.37 5.03
C ILE A 130 24.40 4.53 6.06
N TYR A 131 23.41 3.77 5.61
CA TYR A 131 22.57 2.94 6.49
C TYR A 131 22.49 1.48 6.06
N LYS A 132 21.53 1.10 5.21
CA LYS A 132 21.43 -0.25 4.66
C LYS A 132 22.07 -0.32 3.27
N TYR A 133 22.59 -1.50 2.93
CA TYR A 133 23.18 -1.80 1.61
C TYR A 133 24.30 -0.85 1.17
N HIS A 134 25.02 -0.25 2.13
CA HIS A 134 26.03 0.79 1.88
C HIS A 134 25.50 2.01 1.08
N GLN A 135 24.17 2.21 1.10
CA GLN A 135 23.50 3.29 0.39
C GLN A 135 23.14 4.44 1.35
N PRO A 136 23.07 5.68 0.83
CA PRO A 136 22.52 6.81 1.57
C PRO A 136 21.10 6.56 2.05
N LEU A 137 20.72 7.13 3.20
CA LEU A 137 19.38 6.96 3.77
C LEU A 137 18.26 7.39 2.82
N VAL A 138 18.46 8.48 2.06
CA VAL A 138 17.48 8.92 1.06
C VAL A 138 17.21 7.87 -0.03
N VAL A 139 18.25 7.15 -0.45
CA VAL A 139 18.13 6.07 -1.46
C VAL A 139 17.37 4.90 -0.87
N ASN A 140 17.70 4.52 0.37
CA ASN A 140 16.97 3.47 1.10
C ASN A 140 15.48 3.81 1.29
N MET A 141 15.15 5.06 1.61
CA MET A 141 13.76 5.51 1.76
C MET A 141 12.99 5.45 0.43
N LEU A 142 13.60 5.96 -0.65
CA LEU A 142 12.99 5.93 -1.99
C LEU A 142 12.82 4.50 -2.50
N ALA A 143 13.80 3.62 -2.28
CA ALA A 143 13.71 2.21 -2.64
C ALA A 143 12.60 1.50 -1.85
N THR A 144 12.53 1.71 -0.53
CA THR A 144 11.45 1.16 0.32
C THR A 144 10.08 1.62 -0.17
N THR A 145 9.93 2.93 -0.43
CA THR A 145 8.69 3.51 -0.95
C THR A 145 8.34 2.99 -2.36
N GLY A 146 9.33 2.79 -3.22
CA GLY A 146 9.12 2.22 -4.55
C GLY A 146 8.61 0.78 -4.50
N ILE A 147 9.18 -0.03 -3.61
CA ILE A 147 8.71 -1.40 -3.34
C ILE A 147 7.29 -1.36 -2.77
N ASP A 148 7.00 -0.44 -1.84
CA ASP A 148 5.65 -0.25 -1.28
C ASP A 148 4.61 0.10 -2.34
N ILE A 149 4.95 0.95 -3.32
CA ILE A 149 4.05 1.28 -4.45
C ILE A 149 3.75 0.02 -5.28
N ILE A 150 4.73 -0.84 -5.52
CA ILE A 150 4.53 -2.10 -6.26
C ILE A 150 3.61 -3.03 -5.46
N THR A 151 3.90 -3.22 -4.18
CA THR A 151 3.10 -4.08 -3.30
C THR A 151 1.66 -3.56 -3.14
N SER A 152 1.46 -2.27 -2.95
CA SER A 152 0.13 -1.66 -2.86
C SER A 152 -0.62 -1.71 -4.19
N THR A 153 0.07 -1.67 -5.33
CA THR A 153 -0.56 -1.88 -6.66
C THR A 153 -1.05 -3.32 -6.84
N LEU A 154 -0.31 -4.30 -6.31
CA LEU A 154 -0.80 -5.69 -6.24
C LEU A 154 -2.08 -5.79 -5.39
N ILE A 155 -2.12 -5.12 -4.24
CA ILE A 155 -3.33 -5.07 -3.39
C ILE A 155 -4.50 -4.42 -4.12
N ILE A 156 -4.30 -3.31 -4.84
CA ILE A 156 -5.35 -2.71 -5.69
C ILE A 156 -5.86 -3.72 -6.72
N SER A 157 -4.97 -4.50 -7.33
CA SER A 157 -5.36 -5.51 -8.34
C SER A 157 -6.19 -6.64 -7.73
N LEU A 158 -5.81 -7.14 -6.56
CA LEU A 158 -6.59 -8.14 -5.80
C LEU A 158 -7.94 -7.57 -5.37
N LEU A 159 -7.98 -6.32 -4.92
CA LEU A 159 -9.22 -5.63 -4.59
C LEU A 159 -10.16 -5.57 -5.79
N CYS A 160 -9.65 -5.20 -6.96
CA CYS A 160 -10.45 -5.17 -8.19
C CYS A 160 -10.98 -6.56 -8.53
N LEU A 161 -10.15 -7.61 -8.40
CA LEU A 161 -10.57 -8.99 -8.62
C LEU A 161 -11.72 -9.39 -7.68
N PHE A 162 -11.57 -9.19 -6.38
CA PHE A 162 -12.60 -9.55 -5.40
C PHE A 162 -13.87 -8.70 -5.55
N SER A 163 -13.73 -7.42 -5.92
CA SER A 163 -14.88 -6.54 -6.19
C SER A 163 -15.70 -6.98 -7.40
N CYS A 164 -15.08 -7.67 -8.37
CA CYS A 164 -15.79 -8.26 -9.50
C CYS A 164 -16.48 -9.59 -9.15
N LEU A 165 -15.95 -10.33 -8.15
CA LEU A 165 -16.46 -11.64 -7.75
C LEU A 165 -17.53 -11.56 -6.65
N ILE A 166 -17.49 -10.51 -5.83
CA ILE A 166 -18.26 -10.40 -4.59
C ILE A 166 -19.10 -9.12 -4.61
N ASN A 167 -20.41 -9.27 -4.44
CA ASN A 167 -21.36 -8.15 -4.48
C ASN A 167 -21.47 -7.37 -3.15
N SER A 168 -20.66 -7.68 -2.15
CA SER A 168 -20.64 -7.05 -0.83
C SER A 168 -19.31 -6.35 -0.57
N ASP A 169 -19.35 -5.03 -0.33
CA ASP A 169 -18.22 -4.22 0.12
C ASP A 169 -17.60 -4.76 1.40
N ALA A 170 -18.41 -5.03 2.42
CA ALA A 170 -17.93 -5.49 3.71
C ALA A 170 -17.08 -6.75 3.59
N ILE A 171 -17.51 -7.71 2.75
CA ILE A 171 -16.76 -8.95 2.50
C ILE A 171 -15.47 -8.67 1.73
N VAL A 172 -15.51 -7.82 0.70
CA VAL A 172 -14.32 -7.43 -0.08
C VAL A 172 -13.29 -6.74 0.83
N ILE A 173 -13.72 -5.82 1.69
CA ILE A 173 -12.84 -5.15 2.67
C ILE A 173 -12.24 -6.17 3.63
N ALA A 174 -13.06 -7.06 4.20
CA ALA A 174 -12.59 -8.07 5.16
C ALA A 174 -11.55 -9.01 4.55
N ILE A 175 -11.79 -9.56 3.35
CA ILE A 175 -10.86 -10.45 2.66
C ILE A 175 -9.54 -9.74 2.35
N ASN A 176 -9.59 -8.52 1.81
CA ASN A 176 -8.36 -7.79 1.50
C ASN A 176 -7.60 -7.37 2.76
N ALA A 177 -8.28 -7.03 3.86
CA ALA A 177 -7.63 -6.77 5.15
C ALA A 177 -6.95 -8.04 5.70
N ILE A 178 -7.59 -9.20 5.62
CA ILE A 178 -7.00 -10.49 5.98
C ILE A 178 -5.74 -10.74 5.14
N ILE A 179 -5.79 -10.47 3.83
CA ILE A 179 -4.63 -10.61 2.94
C ILE A 179 -3.47 -9.69 3.36
N ILE A 180 -3.74 -8.43 3.71
CA ILE A 180 -2.72 -7.47 4.15
C ILE A 180 -2.03 -7.94 5.44
N PHE A 181 -2.82 -8.25 6.48
CA PHE A 181 -2.26 -8.53 7.81
C PHE A 181 -1.80 -9.98 7.99
N MET A 182 -2.49 -10.93 7.37
CA MET A 182 -2.23 -12.37 7.55
C MET A 182 -1.51 -13.00 6.34
N GLY A 183 -1.49 -12.35 5.18
CA GLY A 183 -0.86 -12.91 3.97
C GLY A 183 0.63 -13.22 4.16
N ARG A 184 1.35 -12.34 4.88
CA ARG A 184 2.76 -12.55 5.24
C ARG A 184 2.95 -13.81 6.09
N GLY A 185 2.16 -13.92 7.17
CA GLY A 185 2.21 -15.07 8.08
C GLY A 185 1.83 -16.38 7.38
N PHE A 186 0.78 -16.35 6.57
CA PHE A 186 0.33 -17.52 5.80
C PHE A 186 1.41 -17.99 4.81
N SER A 187 2.03 -17.08 4.07
CA SER A 187 3.13 -17.40 3.15
C SER A 187 4.33 -18.01 3.88
N ALA A 188 4.73 -17.40 5.00
CA ALA A 188 5.85 -17.90 5.80
C ALA A 188 5.58 -19.31 6.38
N SER A 189 4.39 -19.54 6.94
CA SER A 189 3.99 -20.86 7.44
C SER A 189 3.97 -21.92 6.34
N LEU A 190 3.51 -21.57 5.15
CA LEU A 190 3.46 -22.49 4.02
C LEU A 190 4.87 -22.88 3.54
N LEU A 191 5.80 -21.92 3.50
CA LEU A 191 7.20 -22.18 3.16
C LEU A 191 7.92 -23.02 4.22
N ASN A 192 7.63 -22.77 5.50
CA ASN A 192 8.18 -23.55 6.61
C ASN A 192 7.61 -24.97 6.71
N ALA A 193 6.49 -25.28 6.04
CA ALA A 193 5.92 -26.63 5.99
C ALA A 193 6.74 -27.62 5.15
N ASN A 194 7.80 -27.16 4.46
CA ASN A 194 8.81 -27.96 3.76
C ASN A 194 8.24 -29.05 2.84
N LEU A 195 7.25 -28.65 2.02
CA LEU A 195 6.49 -29.53 1.12
C LEU A 195 7.26 -30.00 -0.13
N GLY A 196 8.57 -29.71 -0.24
CA GLY A 196 9.40 -30.06 -1.41
C GLY A 196 9.13 -29.25 -2.69
N ILE A 197 8.25 -28.24 -2.61
CA ILE A 197 7.89 -27.31 -3.72
C ILE A 197 8.20 -25.85 -3.38
N ASP A 198 9.17 -25.63 -2.49
CA ASP A 198 9.57 -24.32 -1.96
C ASP A 198 9.88 -23.30 -3.06
N GLN A 199 10.51 -23.73 -4.17
CA GLN A 199 10.83 -22.86 -5.29
C GLN A 199 9.59 -22.27 -5.98
N ILE A 200 8.50 -23.04 -6.11
CA ILE A 200 7.24 -22.59 -6.71
C ILE A 200 6.45 -21.76 -5.70
N LEU A 201 6.44 -22.22 -4.45
CA LEU A 201 5.65 -21.64 -3.37
C LEU A 201 6.09 -20.21 -3.01
N LYS A 202 7.38 -19.89 -3.20
CA LYS A 202 7.92 -18.54 -3.05
C LYS A 202 7.32 -17.52 -4.02
N TRP A 203 6.72 -17.94 -5.14
CA TRP A 203 6.05 -17.08 -6.12
C TRP A 203 4.59 -16.77 -5.79
N ASN A 204 4.09 -17.19 -4.63
CA ASN A 204 2.75 -16.83 -4.18
C ASN A 204 2.60 -15.29 -4.13
N PRO A 205 1.55 -14.69 -4.74
CA PRO A 205 1.27 -13.26 -4.63
C PRO A 205 1.20 -12.73 -3.19
N LEU A 206 0.80 -13.55 -2.23
CA LEU A 206 0.84 -13.20 -0.81
C LEU A 206 2.26 -13.03 -0.28
N ASN A 207 3.24 -13.69 -0.88
CA ASN A 207 4.65 -13.49 -0.54
C ASN A 207 5.15 -12.12 -1.01
N MET A 208 4.57 -11.57 -2.08
CA MET A 208 4.91 -10.23 -2.58
C MET A 208 4.45 -9.10 -1.64
N THR A 209 3.57 -9.38 -0.67
CA THR A 209 3.23 -8.42 0.40
C THR A 209 4.32 -8.28 1.47
N ASN A 210 5.34 -9.14 1.40
CA ASN A 210 6.50 -9.17 2.29
C ASN A 210 7.75 -8.50 1.69
N LEU A 211 7.65 -7.91 0.49
CA LEU A 211 8.80 -7.33 -0.20
C LEU A 211 9.40 -6.14 0.56
N THR A 212 8.56 -5.23 1.05
CA THR A 212 9.02 -4.05 1.81
C THR A 212 9.70 -4.45 3.10
N THR A 213 9.08 -5.35 3.86
CA THR A 213 9.59 -5.89 5.12
C THR A 213 10.90 -6.65 4.93
N GLN A 214 11.03 -7.39 3.83
CA GLN A 214 12.29 -8.01 3.44
C GLN A 214 13.37 -6.99 3.10
N TYR A 215 13.03 -5.89 2.42
CA TYR A 215 14.00 -4.88 2.06
C TYR A 215 14.64 -4.21 3.28
N TYR A 216 13.87 -3.84 4.32
CA TYR A 216 14.47 -3.23 5.52
C TYR A 216 14.92 -4.25 6.58
N ASN A 217 14.39 -5.50 6.57
CA ASN A 217 14.73 -6.58 7.49
C ASN A 217 15.11 -7.88 6.76
N TYR A 218 16.22 -7.83 6.01
CA TYR A 218 16.69 -8.93 5.18
C TYR A 218 16.92 -10.25 5.93
N ALA A 219 17.62 -10.20 7.07
CA ALA A 219 18.02 -11.42 7.80
C ALA A 219 16.84 -12.29 8.24
N SER A 220 15.70 -11.65 8.56
CA SER A 220 14.50 -12.36 9.04
C SER A 220 13.64 -12.90 7.90
N TYR A 221 13.63 -12.23 6.74
CA TYR A 221 12.66 -12.49 5.67
C TYR A 221 13.27 -13.03 4.36
N HIS A 222 14.60 -13.02 4.22
CA HIS A 222 15.29 -13.69 3.12
C HIS A 222 14.92 -15.18 2.98
N PRO A 223 14.82 -16.00 4.05
CA PRO A 223 14.45 -17.41 3.93
C PRO A 223 13.06 -17.63 3.31
N THR A 224 12.18 -16.65 3.46
CA THR A 224 10.80 -16.69 2.95
C THR A 224 10.66 -16.17 1.52
N SER A 225 11.76 -15.84 0.83
CA SER A 225 11.73 -15.16 -0.46
C SER A 225 12.87 -15.62 -1.37
N MET A 226 12.75 -15.34 -2.68
CA MET A 226 13.80 -15.59 -3.68
C MET A 226 14.71 -14.37 -3.91
N LEU A 227 14.44 -13.22 -3.27
CA LEU A 227 15.21 -12.00 -3.50
C LEU A 227 16.52 -12.00 -2.71
N SER A 228 17.63 -12.03 -3.45
CA SER A 228 18.97 -11.71 -2.93
C SER A 228 19.18 -10.20 -2.99
N ASN A 229 19.49 -9.58 -1.85
CA ASN A 229 19.86 -8.15 -1.79
C ASN A 229 21.40 -7.99 -1.74
N SER A 230 22.12 -8.95 -2.33
CA SER A 230 23.59 -8.96 -2.47
C SER A 230 24.10 -7.82 -3.34
#